data_AF-A0A060C237-F1
#
_entry.id   AF-A0A060C237-F1
#
_cell.length_a   1.000
_cell.length_b   1.000
_cell.length_c   1.000
_cell.angle_alpha   90.00
_cell.angle_beta   90.00
_cell.angle_gamma   90.00
#
_symmetry.space_group_name_H-M   'P 1'
#
loop_
_entity.id
_entity.type
_entity.pdbx_description
1 polymer ?
#
loop_
_entity_poly.entity_id
_entity_poly.type
_entity_poly.pdbx_seq_one_letter_code
_entity_poly.pdbx_strand_id
1 'polypeptide(L)'
;MGKLGIAPPPAEPGRHGVAIAVILRNEAARIGEWAAFHIRAGARHLHVYDDGSTDATLAILRETVPAPRLTVIPWRQRLSEARLGREIHNQVLAYAHAASNFGGAYRWMAFIDADEFLIPTQAETPRRRAGASWGRGAQHLAALA
;
A
#
# COMPACT_ATOMS: atom_id res chain seq x y z
N MET A 1 -12.62 9.74 20.15
CA MET A 1 -11.31 9.32 19.63
C MET A 1 -10.44 10.56 19.45
N GLY A 2 -9.24 10.58 20.01
CA GLY A 2 -8.23 11.58 19.59
C GLY A 2 -7.90 11.35 18.12
N LYS A 3 -7.92 12.40 17.30
CA LYS A 3 -7.50 12.30 15.90
C LYS A 3 -5.98 12.10 15.88
N LEU A 4 -5.52 10.94 15.43
CA LEU A 4 -4.10 10.72 15.19
C LEU A 4 -3.72 11.48 13.91
N GLY A 5 -2.89 12.52 14.05
CA GLY A 5 -2.33 13.24 12.91
C GLY A 5 -1.03 12.56 12.47
N ILE A 6 -0.93 12.22 11.19
CA ILE A 6 0.30 11.67 10.61
C ILE A 6 0.85 12.72 9.64
N ALA A 7 2.07 13.18 9.91
CA ALA A 7 2.83 14.00 8.97
C ALA A 7 3.75 13.05 8.19
N PRO A 8 3.59 12.92 6.86
CA PRO A 8 4.53 12.16 6.05
C PRO A 8 5.89 12.87 5.98
N PRO A 9 6.97 12.13 5.69
CA PRO A 9 8.29 12.73 5.48
C PRO A 9 8.26 13.65 4.26
N PRO A 10 9.22 14.60 4.16
CA PRO A 10 9.39 15.39 2.96
C PRO A 10 9.50 14.51 1.71
N ALA A 11 8.94 15.00 0.61
CA ALA A 11 9.06 14.40 -0.71
C ALA A 11 10.55 14.19 -1.10
N GLU A 12 10.91 12.97 -1.48
CA GLU A 12 12.25 12.70 -2.00
C GLU A 12 12.43 13.31 -3.41
N PRO A 13 13.62 13.83 -3.74
CA PRO A 13 13.93 14.32 -5.08
C PRO A 13 13.69 13.23 -6.14
N GLY A 14 12.89 13.54 -7.16
CA GLY A 14 12.62 12.62 -8.27
C GLY A 14 11.55 11.56 -7.99
N ARG A 15 10.80 11.65 -6.88
CA ARG A 15 9.68 10.74 -6.58
C ARG A 15 8.67 10.68 -7.73
N HIS A 16 8.27 9.47 -8.10
CA HIS A 16 7.32 9.24 -9.19
C HIS A 16 6.57 7.92 -9.00
N GLY A 17 5.47 7.77 -9.76
CA GLY A 17 4.62 6.59 -9.75
C GLY A 17 3.86 6.39 -8.43
N VAL A 18 3.25 5.21 -8.32
CA VAL A 18 2.37 4.82 -7.21
C VAL A 18 2.98 3.65 -6.46
N ALA A 19 2.97 3.72 -5.13
CA ALA A 19 3.09 2.54 -4.28
C ALA A 19 1.74 2.20 -3.65
N ILE A 20 1.57 0.94 -3.28
CA ILE A 20 0.37 0.46 -2.58
C ILE A 20 0.82 -0.09 -1.23
N ALA A 21 0.17 0.37 -0.17
CA ALA A 21 0.25 -0.22 1.15
C ALA A 21 -1.03 -1.01 1.41
N VAL A 22 -0.89 -2.27 1.82
CA VAL A 22 -2.00 -3.17 2.13
C VAL A 22 -1.67 -3.93 3.42
N ILE A 23 -2.66 -4.11 4.29
CA ILE A 23 -2.58 -5.05 5.42
C ILE A 23 -3.45 -6.25 5.09
N LEU A 24 -2.95 -7.46 5.32
CA LEU A 24 -3.67 -8.68 4.98
C LEU A 24 -3.36 -9.83 5.94
N ARG A 25 -4.25 -10.82 5.94
CA ARG A 25 -4.10 -12.08 6.66
C ARG A 25 -4.85 -13.16 5.90
N ASN A 26 -4.15 -14.22 5.51
CA ASN A 26 -4.74 -15.41 4.89
C ASN A 26 -5.56 -15.13 3.61
N GLU A 27 -4.95 -14.45 2.64
CA GLU A 27 -5.55 -14.05 1.37
C GLU A 27 -5.10 -14.94 0.18
N ALA A 28 -4.65 -16.17 0.44
CA ALA A 28 -4.04 -17.03 -0.58
C ALA A 28 -4.94 -17.24 -1.81
N ALA A 29 -6.26 -17.24 -1.63
CA ALA A 29 -7.23 -17.46 -2.70
C ALA A 29 -7.24 -16.36 -3.77
N ARG A 30 -6.83 -15.13 -3.43
CA ARG A 30 -7.00 -13.96 -4.31
C ARG A 30 -5.77 -13.08 -4.47
N ILE A 31 -4.80 -13.20 -3.56
CA ILE A 31 -3.67 -12.27 -3.51
C ILE A 31 -2.80 -12.31 -4.76
N GLY A 32 -2.72 -13.46 -5.43
CA GLY A 32 -1.97 -13.61 -6.68
C GLY A 32 -2.55 -12.75 -7.81
N GLU A 33 -3.86 -12.82 -8.03
CA GLU A 33 -4.53 -12.00 -9.06
C GLU A 33 -4.40 -10.51 -8.73
N TRP A 34 -4.70 -10.15 -7.48
CA TRP A 34 -4.65 -8.78 -7.00
C TRP A 34 -3.25 -8.17 -7.16
N ALA A 35 -2.20 -8.88 -6.75
CA ALA A 35 -0.83 -8.40 -6.84
C ALA A 35 -0.36 -8.31 -8.30
N ALA A 36 -0.66 -9.34 -9.10
CA ALA A 36 -0.29 -9.36 -10.51
C ALA A 36 -0.97 -8.22 -11.29
N PHE A 37 -2.24 -7.95 -10.99
CA PHE A 37 -2.97 -6.83 -11.59
C PHE A 37 -2.29 -5.49 -11.31
N HIS A 38 -2.06 -5.16 -10.03
CA HIS A 38 -1.52 -3.85 -9.67
C HIS A 38 -0.09 -3.63 -10.20
N ILE A 39 0.72 -4.68 -10.23
CA ILE A 39 2.06 -4.65 -10.83
C ILE A 39 2.00 -4.38 -12.35
N ARG A 40 1.05 -4.98 -13.07
CA ARG A 40 0.81 -4.72 -14.50
C ARG A 40 0.18 -3.35 -14.76
N ALA A 41 -0.68 -2.87 -13.86
CA ALA A 41 -1.30 -1.55 -13.93
C ALA A 41 -0.31 -0.40 -13.66
N GLY A 42 0.92 -0.71 -13.27
CA GLY A 42 2.01 0.26 -13.13
C GLY A 42 2.31 0.69 -11.69
N ALA A 43 1.78 0.00 -10.68
CA ALA A 43 2.17 0.23 -9.28
C ALA A 43 3.65 -0.11 -9.11
N ARG A 44 4.50 0.85 -8.74
CA ARG A 44 5.94 0.66 -8.64
C ARG A 44 6.32 -0.33 -7.55
N HIS A 45 5.61 -0.30 -6.43
CA HIS A 45 5.95 -1.10 -5.24
C HIS A 45 4.70 -1.51 -4.45
N LEU A 46 4.75 -2.70 -3.86
CA LEU A 46 3.77 -3.19 -2.89
C LEU A 46 4.42 -3.28 -1.51
N HIS A 47 3.90 -2.52 -0.54
CA HIS A 47 4.23 -2.63 0.87
C HIS A 47 3.14 -3.45 1.57
N VAL A 48 3.43 -4.72 1.82
CA VAL A 48 2.50 -5.69 2.40
C VAL A 48 2.76 -5.83 3.89
N TYR A 49 1.78 -5.44 4.70
CA TYR A 49 1.77 -5.70 6.14
C TYR A 49 1.08 -7.05 6.37
N ASP A 50 1.88 -8.06 6.71
CA ASP A 50 1.36 -9.38 7.03
C ASP A 50 0.90 -9.41 8.49
N ASP A 51 -0.41 -9.44 8.71
CA ASP A 51 -1.00 -9.62 10.03
C ASP A 51 -0.99 -11.11 10.43
N GLY A 52 0.12 -11.79 10.20
CA GLY A 52 0.33 -13.17 10.64
C GLY A 52 -0.43 -14.21 9.83
N SER A 53 -0.30 -14.17 8.51
CA SER A 53 -0.79 -15.25 7.65
C SER A 53 -0.13 -16.58 7.99
N THR A 54 -0.91 -17.65 7.88
CA THR A 54 -0.51 -19.05 8.11
C THR A 54 -0.75 -19.93 6.88
N ASP A 55 -1.30 -19.37 5.82
CA ASP A 55 -1.53 -20.03 4.53
C ASP A 55 -0.44 -19.66 3.50
N ALA A 56 -0.70 -19.96 2.22
CA ALA A 56 0.24 -19.72 1.13
C ALA A 56 0.37 -18.23 0.71
N THR A 57 -0.31 -17.28 1.36
CA THR A 57 -0.38 -15.86 0.94
C THR A 57 1.00 -15.26 0.64
N LEU A 58 1.96 -15.43 1.56
CA LEU A 58 3.29 -14.85 1.40
C LEU A 58 4.15 -15.57 0.37
N ALA A 59 3.90 -16.86 0.12
CA ALA A 59 4.57 -17.60 -0.96
C ALA A 59 4.09 -17.07 -2.31
N ILE A 60 2.77 -16.99 -2.48
CA ILE A 60 2.12 -16.48 -3.70
C ILE A 60 2.58 -15.05 -4.02
N LEU A 61 2.65 -14.16 -3.02
CA LEU A 61 3.15 -12.79 -3.21
C LEU A 61 4.59 -12.76 -3.74
N ARG A 62 5.48 -13.57 -3.18
CA ARG A 62 6.90 -13.63 -3.58
C ARG A 62 7.10 -14.24 -4.96
N GLU A 63 6.23 -15.15 -5.37
CA GLU A 63 6.23 -15.73 -6.71
C GLU A 63 5.64 -14.76 -7.74
N THR A 64 4.63 -13.98 -7.35
CA THR A 64 3.88 -13.10 -8.25
C THR A 64 4.59 -11.77 -8.50
N VAL A 65 5.26 -11.21 -7.47
CA VAL A 65 5.82 -9.87 -7.50
C VAL A 65 7.34 -9.93 -7.51
N PRO A 66 8.03 -9.26 -8.45
CA PRO A 66 9.48 -9.19 -8.45
C PRO A 66 10.01 -8.66 -7.13
N ALA A 67 11.03 -9.31 -6.55
CA ALA A 67 11.58 -8.96 -5.24
C ALA A 67 11.91 -7.46 -5.05
N PRO A 68 12.46 -6.72 -6.05
CA PRO A 68 12.71 -5.28 -5.89
C PRO A 68 11.44 -4.40 -5.76
N ARG A 69 10.25 -4.95 -6.04
CA ARG A 69 8.95 -4.25 -6.03
C ARG A 69 8.03 -4.73 -4.89
N LEU A 70 8.55 -5.56 -3.99
CA LEU A 70 7.79 -6.13 -2.87
C LEU A 70 8.55 -5.91 -1.57
N THR A 71 7.89 -5.29 -0.60
CA THR A 71 8.32 -5.29 0.80
C THR A 71 7.25 -5.96 1.64
N VAL A 72 7.62 -7.01 2.37
CA VAL A 72 6.75 -7.66 3.35
C VAL A 72 7.18 -7.25 4.75
N ILE A 73 6.27 -6.65 5.50
CA ILE A 73 6.46 -6.20 6.89
C ILE A 73 5.67 -7.13 7.80
N PRO A 74 6.30 -7.86 8.74
CA PRO A 74 5.58 -8.60 9.76
C PRO A 74 4.80 -7.63 10.68
N TRP A 75 3.49 -7.81 10.81
CA TRP A 75 2.60 -6.84 11.49
C TRP A 75 1.65 -7.49 12.51
N ARG A 76 2.17 -8.44 13.29
CA ARG A 76 1.42 -9.23 14.28
C ARG A 76 1.16 -8.49 15.61
N GLN A 77 1.52 -7.22 15.70
CA GLN A 77 1.39 -6.45 16.93
C GLN A 77 -0.07 -6.15 17.27
N ARG A 78 -0.35 -6.00 18.56
CA ARG A 78 -1.63 -5.51 19.09
C ARG A 78 -1.31 -4.45 20.13
N LEU A 79 -1.74 -3.22 19.88
CA LEU A 79 -1.47 -2.07 20.74
C LEU A 79 -2.77 -1.57 21.32
N SER A 80 -2.73 -1.20 22.59
CA SER A 80 -3.85 -0.57 23.28
C SER A 80 -3.38 0.71 23.96
N GLU A 81 -4.25 1.70 24.03
CA GLU A 81 -4.01 2.94 24.76
C GLU A 81 -3.83 2.63 26.25
N ALA A 82 -2.64 2.93 26.80
CA ALA A 82 -2.27 2.55 28.16
C ALA A 82 -3.24 3.05 29.24
N ARG A 83 -3.94 4.18 29.00
CA ARG A 83 -4.81 4.82 29.98
C ARG A 83 -6.25 4.30 29.96
N LEU A 84 -6.80 4.01 28.79
CA LEU A 84 -8.20 3.59 28.63
C LEU A 84 -8.34 2.12 28.21
N GLY A 85 -7.24 1.41 27.96
CA GLY A 85 -7.23 0.02 27.50
C GLY A 85 -7.81 -0.18 26.09
N ARG A 86 -8.06 0.91 25.36
CA ARG A 86 -8.71 0.86 24.05
C ARG A 86 -7.73 0.37 23.00
N GLU A 87 -8.10 -0.68 22.28
CA GLU A 87 -7.30 -1.18 21.16
C GLU A 87 -7.15 -0.10 20.08
N ILE A 88 -5.92 0.06 19.59
CA ILE A 88 -5.60 0.91 18.46
C ILE A 88 -5.65 0.04 17.21
N HIS A 89 -6.51 0.42 16.25
CA HIS A 89 -6.77 -0.39 15.08
C HIS A 89 -5.49 -0.66 14.27
N ASN A 90 -5.16 -1.94 14.08
CA ASN A 90 -3.86 -2.37 13.54
C ASN A 90 -3.61 -1.86 12.10
N GLN A 91 -4.68 -1.71 11.31
CA GLN A 91 -4.64 -1.12 9.96
C GLN A 91 -4.26 0.36 9.97
N VAL A 92 -4.78 1.14 10.94
CA VAL A 92 -4.41 2.56 11.08
C VAL A 92 -2.92 2.69 11.36
N LEU A 93 -2.39 1.82 12.22
CA LEU A 93 -0.95 1.78 12.52
C LEU A 93 -0.12 1.38 11.29
N ALA A 94 -0.57 0.38 10.53
CA ALA A 94 0.13 -0.07 9.31
C ALA A 94 0.21 1.07 8.27
N TYR A 95 -0.90 1.74 8.00
CA TYR A 95 -0.96 2.83 7.03
C TYR A 95 -0.17 4.05 7.50
N ALA A 96 -0.20 4.37 8.80
CA ALA A 96 0.66 5.38 9.39
C ALA A 96 2.14 5.07 9.18
N HIS A 97 2.56 3.84 9.52
CA HIS A 97 3.92 3.39 9.32
C HIS A 97 4.32 3.46 7.83
N ALA A 98 3.45 3.05 6.91
CA ALA A 98 3.74 3.08 5.49
C ALA A 98 3.93 4.52 4.96
N ALA A 99 2.99 5.42 5.30
CA ALA A 99 3.07 6.81 4.93
C ALA A 99 4.34 7.47 5.47
N SER A 100 4.67 7.23 6.74
CA SER A 100 5.81 7.85 7.41
C SER A 100 7.17 7.33 6.96
N ASN A 101 7.28 6.05 6.56
CA ASN A 101 8.58 5.43 6.27
C ASN A 101 8.86 5.26 4.77
N PHE A 102 7.82 5.16 3.94
CA PHE A 102 7.97 4.85 2.51
C PHE A 102 7.32 5.89 1.60
N GLY A 103 6.44 6.74 2.14
CA GLY A 103 5.64 7.68 1.35
C GLY A 103 6.48 8.70 0.56
N GLY A 104 7.61 9.14 1.10
CA GLY A 104 8.48 10.16 0.49
C GLY A 104 9.01 9.76 -0.89
N ALA A 105 9.20 8.47 -1.15
CA ALA A 105 9.80 7.94 -2.38
C ALA A 105 8.84 7.89 -3.60
N TYR A 106 7.54 8.11 -3.40
CA TYR A 106 6.52 7.95 -4.44
C TYR A 106 5.69 9.21 -4.63
N ARG A 107 5.20 9.43 -5.86
CA ARG A 107 4.29 10.55 -6.14
C ARG A 107 2.94 10.37 -5.44
N TRP A 108 2.48 9.12 -5.37
CA TRP A 108 1.30 8.75 -4.59
C TRP A 108 1.53 7.44 -3.86
N MET A 109 0.89 7.30 -2.71
CA MET A 109 0.73 6.04 -2.00
C MET A 109 -0.75 5.77 -1.81
N ALA A 110 -1.20 4.61 -2.26
CA ALA A 110 -2.57 4.17 -2.05
C ALA A 110 -2.63 3.21 -0.86
N PHE A 111 -3.73 3.32 -0.11
CA PHE A 111 -4.06 2.44 1.00
C PHE A 111 -5.39 1.77 0.63
N ILE A 112 -5.31 0.50 0.26
CA ILE A 112 -6.47 -0.26 -0.23
C ILE A 112 -6.42 -1.67 0.36
N ASP A 113 -7.58 -2.30 0.45
CA ASP A 113 -7.69 -3.67 0.92
C ASP A 113 -7.41 -4.67 -0.23
N ALA A 114 -7.13 -5.93 0.11
CA ALA A 114 -6.78 -6.98 -0.86
C ALA A 114 -7.95 -7.42 -1.76
N ASP A 115 -9.12 -6.80 -1.59
CA ASP A 115 -10.33 -6.99 -2.38
C ASP A 115 -10.68 -5.80 -3.29
N GLU A 116 -9.98 -4.68 -3.12
CA GLU A 116 -10.15 -3.46 -3.90
C GLU A 116 -9.14 -3.39 -5.05
N PHE A 117 -9.56 -2.80 -6.16
CA PHE A 117 -8.72 -2.62 -7.35
C PHE A 117 -8.61 -1.15 -7.73
N LEU A 118 -7.37 -0.68 -7.94
CA LEU A 118 -7.10 0.64 -8.51
C LEU A 118 -7.03 0.55 -10.04
N ILE A 119 -8.08 1.02 -10.71
CA ILE A 119 -8.15 1.01 -12.17
C ILE A 119 -7.58 2.32 -12.73
N PRO A 120 -6.49 2.29 -13.54
CA PRO A 120 -6.00 3.48 -14.22
C PRO A 120 -7.05 3.99 -15.21
N THR A 121 -7.44 5.27 -15.12
CA THR A 121 -8.52 5.85 -15.94
C THR A 121 -8.02 6.61 -17.17
N GLN A 122 -6.71 6.75 -17.37
CA GLN A 122 -6.14 7.36 -18.57
C GLN A 122 -4.95 6.56 -19.11
N ALA A 123 -5.15 5.93 -20.27
CA ALA A 123 -4.07 5.58 -21.17
C ALA A 123 -3.86 6.76 -22.13
N GLU A 124 -2.83 7.57 -21.91
CA GLU A 124 -2.33 8.43 -23.00
C GLU A 124 -1.75 7.50 -24.09
N THR A 125 -2.23 7.68 -25.32
CA THR A 125 -1.77 6.96 -26.51
C THR A 125 -0.26 7.18 -26.75
N PRO A 126 0.43 6.21 -27.38
CA PRO A 126 1.89 6.09 -27.33
C PRO A 126 2.57 7.15 -28.21
N ARG A 127 2.80 8.35 -27.68
CA ARG A 127 3.77 9.31 -28.24
C ARG A 127 4.19 10.41 -27.26
N ARG A 128 4.57 10.08 -26.02
CA ARG A 128 5.56 10.86 -25.23
C ARG A 128 5.84 10.19 -23.89
N ARG A 129 7.09 10.27 -23.45
CA ARG A 129 7.48 9.97 -22.07
C ARG A 129 6.76 10.94 -21.12
N ALA A 130 5.90 10.46 -20.23
CA ALA A 130 5.73 10.90 -18.84
C ALA A 130 4.56 10.17 -18.14
N GLY A 131 4.83 9.65 -16.94
CA GLY A 131 3.93 9.34 -15.81
C GLY A 131 2.45 9.00 -16.03
N ALA A 132 2.04 7.79 -15.61
CA ALA A 132 0.64 7.44 -15.39
C ALA A 132 -0.04 8.43 -14.42
N SER A 133 -1.20 8.98 -14.82
CA SER A 133 -2.07 9.81 -13.98
C SER A 133 -3.17 8.93 -13.35
N TRP A 134 -3.34 9.06 -12.04
CA TRP A 134 -4.39 8.35 -11.29
C TRP A 134 -5.52 9.32 -11.00
N GLY A 135 -6.68 9.09 -11.61
CA GLY A 135 -7.89 9.90 -11.43
C GLY A 135 -8.56 9.64 -10.08
N ARG A 136 -9.25 10.66 -9.57
CA ARG A 136 -10.02 10.64 -8.30
C ARG A 136 -11.20 9.68 -8.42
N GLY A 137 -11.00 8.42 -8.03
CA GLY A 137 -12.05 7.40 -7.97
C GLY A 137 -12.01 6.50 -6.74
N ALA A 138 -10.97 6.57 -5.90
CA ALA A 138 -10.87 5.80 -4.67
C ALA A 138 -10.92 6.74 -3.46
N GLN A 139 -11.73 6.40 -2.47
CA GLN A 139 -12.00 7.21 -1.28
C GLN A 139 -10.77 7.34 -0.34
N HIS A 140 -9.60 6.80 -0.70
CA HIS A 140 -8.39 6.76 0.14
C HIS A 140 -7.08 7.03 -0.64
N LEU A 141 -7.08 7.93 -1.63
CA LEU A 141 -5.83 8.45 -2.20
C LEU A 141 -5.30 9.61 -1.34
N ALA A 142 -4.31 9.35 -0.49
CA ALA A 142 -3.55 10.43 0.13
C ALA A 142 -2.54 10.95 -0.90
N ALA A 143 -2.78 12.16 -1.41
CA ALA A 143 -1.73 12.92 -2.07
C ALA A 143 -0.73 13.34 -0.97
N LEU A 144 0.42 12.68 -0.91
CA LEU A 144 1.52 13.11 -0.05
C LEU A 144 2.08 14.39 -0.69
N ALA A 145 1.85 15.54 -0.06
CA ALA A 145 2.40 16.83 -0.49
C ALA A 145 3.94 16.76 -0.56
#